data_AF-A0A1X7M679-F1
#
_entry.id   AF-A0A1X7M679-F1
#
_cell.length_a   1.000
_cell.length_b   1.000
_cell.length_c   1.000
_cell.angle_alpha   90.00
_cell.angle_beta   90.00
_cell.angle_gamma   90.00
#
_symmetry.space_group_name_H-M   'P 1'
#
loop_
_entity.id
_entity.type
_entity.pdbx_description
1 polymer ?
#
loop_
_entity_poly.entity_id
_entity_poly.type
_entity_poly.pdbx_seq_one_letter_code
_entity_poly.pdbx_strand_id
1 'polypeptide(L)'
;MSPGARGLSDFTDMAGLRVTIAGVPFEHRLYHFVLAFSRWEYVNAVEGGESFEALSMGLQNALWRAGGCPREHRTGSLSAAFRNLADEDDFTVRYATLLEHYGMTGTRNNRGLGHENGSVESSHRYLKEAVDQALMLRGHRDFVDRAAYDEFLREVVMRRNRRNAAAFRLEREQLTDLPLRRTTDFVEEEARVTRCSTFTVRGILYSAPSRLIGHRLNVPVYGERLDCYLSGALVHSTSRGSRAGDNRRALDYRHFIESLKRKPQAFRGLAFRDELFPREAYRRTWEQLEARLTQREACKVIVGLLELAALDGVEAVLAARLNALLESPKDTSVEAS
;
A
#
# COMPACT_ATOMS: atom_id res chain seq x y z
N MET A 1 -15.66 -6.57 31.09
CA MET A 1 -16.32 -5.76 30.04
C MET A 1 -17.50 -6.57 29.51
N SER A 2 -18.66 -5.98 29.21
CA SER A 2 -19.80 -6.73 28.67
C SER A 2 -19.61 -7.05 27.18
N PRO A 3 -20.21 -8.13 26.66
CA PRO A 3 -20.14 -8.44 25.23
C PRO A 3 -20.76 -7.33 24.38
N GLY A 4 -20.13 -7.06 23.23
CA GLY A 4 -20.57 -6.05 22.25
C GLY A 4 -20.34 -4.61 22.71
N ALA A 5 -19.73 -4.42 23.88
CA ALA A 5 -19.54 -3.08 24.43
C ALA A 5 -18.50 -2.28 23.68
N ARG A 6 -17.35 -2.88 23.33
CA ARG A 6 -16.19 -2.13 22.84
C ARG A 6 -15.35 -2.90 21.83
N GLY A 7 -15.09 -2.26 20.70
CA GLY A 7 -14.01 -2.59 19.78
C GLY A 7 -12.84 -1.64 19.97
N LEU A 8 -11.63 -2.17 19.83
CA LEU A 8 -10.38 -1.45 19.99
C LEU A 8 -9.63 -1.50 18.66
N SER A 9 -9.18 -0.37 18.15
CA SER A 9 -8.32 -0.30 16.97
C SER A 9 -7.03 0.41 17.28
N ASP A 10 -5.94 -0.08 16.70
CA ASP A 10 -4.66 0.61 16.69
C ASP A 10 -3.77 0.08 15.56
N PHE A 11 -2.63 0.73 15.35
CA PHE A 11 -1.62 0.29 14.39
C PHE A 11 -0.41 -0.29 15.11
N THR A 12 0.25 -1.26 14.48
CA THR A 12 1.48 -1.79 15.04
C THR A 12 2.53 -2.05 13.97
N ASP A 13 3.75 -1.59 14.23
CA ASP A 13 4.89 -1.73 13.33
C ASP A 13 5.38 -3.18 13.24
N MET A 14 5.63 -3.66 12.03
CA MET A 14 6.11 -5.02 11.76
C MET A 14 7.51 -5.07 11.16
N ALA A 15 8.25 -3.94 11.12
CA ALA A 15 9.58 -3.89 10.51
C ALA A 15 10.56 -4.88 11.14
N GLY A 16 10.42 -5.12 12.45
CA GLY A 16 11.20 -6.12 13.19
C GLY A 16 11.06 -7.55 12.66
N LEU A 17 9.97 -7.86 11.95
CA LEU A 17 9.77 -9.18 11.34
C LEU A 17 10.52 -9.38 10.03
N ARG A 18 11.07 -8.33 9.39
CA ARG A 18 11.88 -8.46 8.16
C ARG A 18 11.20 -9.28 7.06
N VAL A 19 9.90 -9.07 6.85
CA VAL A 19 9.16 -9.70 5.75
C VAL A 19 9.64 -9.11 4.43
N THR A 20 9.76 -9.94 3.41
CA THR A 20 10.07 -9.52 2.03
C THR A 20 8.98 -9.98 1.09
N ILE A 21 8.76 -9.21 0.02
CA ILE A 21 7.90 -9.58 -1.10
C ILE A 21 8.75 -9.59 -2.36
N ALA A 22 8.82 -10.74 -3.04
CA ALA A 22 9.68 -10.99 -4.19
C ALA A 22 11.14 -10.57 -3.95
N GLY A 23 11.66 -10.85 -2.75
CA GLY A 23 13.00 -10.49 -2.31
C GLY A 23 13.21 -9.02 -1.90
N VAL A 24 12.18 -8.18 -2.01
CA VAL A 24 12.26 -6.76 -1.62
C VAL A 24 11.74 -6.58 -0.19
N PRO A 25 12.46 -5.85 0.70
CA PRO A 25 11.97 -5.53 2.03
C PRO A 25 10.58 -4.90 2.01
N PHE A 26 9.66 -5.47 2.80
CA PHE A 26 8.29 -5.00 2.91
C PHE A 26 8.07 -4.28 4.24
N GLU A 27 8.37 -2.98 4.26
CA GLU A 27 8.09 -2.11 5.41
C GLU A 27 6.59 -1.84 5.52
N HIS A 28 5.99 -2.32 6.61
CA HIS A 28 4.55 -2.21 6.80
C HIS A 28 4.18 -2.14 8.29
N ARG A 29 2.96 -1.64 8.51
CA ARG A 29 2.24 -1.76 9.78
C ARG A 29 1.09 -2.73 9.60
N LEU A 30 0.59 -3.28 10.70
CA LEU A 30 -0.75 -3.87 10.71
C LEU A 30 -1.72 -2.85 11.29
N TYR A 31 -2.84 -2.66 10.61
CA TYR A 31 -4.06 -2.25 11.30
C TYR A 31 -4.54 -3.45 12.11
N HIS A 32 -4.89 -3.24 13.37
CA HIS A 32 -5.34 -4.29 14.26
C HIS A 32 -6.58 -3.86 15.02
N PHE A 33 -7.65 -4.62 14.84
CA PHE A 33 -8.91 -4.47 15.55
C PHE A 33 -9.11 -5.63 16.52
N VAL A 34 -9.60 -5.37 17.73
CA VAL A 34 -9.92 -6.39 18.73
C VAL A 34 -11.25 -6.07 19.42
N LEU A 35 -12.15 -7.06 19.49
CA LEU A 35 -13.30 -6.99 20.39
C LEU A 35 -12.86 -7.25 21.82
N ALA A 36 -13.17 -6.32 22.72
CA ALA A 36 -12.59 -6.30 24.06
C ALA A 36 -13.06 -7.44 24.97
N PHE A 37 -14.27 -7.98 24.75
CA PHE A 37 -14.79 -9.12 25.52
C PHE A 37 -14.23 -10.45 25.01
N SER A 38 -14.48 -10.78 23.73
CA SER A 38 -14.11 -12.09 23.17
C SER A 38 -12.65 -12.22 22.79
N ARG A 39 -11.93 -11.11 22.64
CA ARG A 39 -10.59 -11.08 22.02
C ARG A 39 -10.60 -11.55 20.56
N TRP A 40 -11.76 -11.54 19.90
CA TRP A 40 -11.79 -11.72 18.46
C TRP A 40 -11.05 -10.55 17.80
N GLU A 41 -10.17 -10.87 16.87
CA GLU A 41 -9.28 -9.89 16.26
C GLU A 41 -9.37 -9.93 14.73
N TYR A 42 -9.10 -8.78 14.11
CA TYR A 42 -8.94 -8.63 12.67
C TYR A 42 -7.67 -7.84 12.38
N VAL A 43 -6.94 -8.24 11.35
CA VAL A 43 -5.74 -7.54 10.89
C VAL A 43 -5.73 -7.41 9.38
N ASN A 44 -5.08 -6.37 8.90
CA ASN A 44 -4.60 -6.26 7.53
C ASN A 44 -3.29 -5.48 7.49
N ALA A 45 -2.42 -5.79 6.52
CA ALA A 45 -1.23 -5.00 6.29
C ALA A 45 -1.62 -3.62 5.73
N VAL A 46 -0.82 -2.62 6.09
CA VAL A 46 -0.96 -1.24 5.67
C VAL A 46 0.41 -0.73 5.25
N GLU A 47 0.50 -0.30 4.01
CA GLU A 47 1.67 0.35 3.44
C GLU A 47 1.61 1.85 3.70
N GLY A 48 2.69 2.40 4.23
CA GLY A 48 2.77 3.80 4.62
C GLY A 48 2.35 4.05 6.06
N GLY A 49 1.56 5.11 6.26
CA GLY A 49 1.29 5.69 7.58
C GLY A 49 -0.09 5.37 8.14
N GLU A 50 -0.31 5.81 9.38
CA GLU A 50 -1.56 5.73 10.13
C GLU A 50 -2.57 6.76 9.61
N SER A 51 -3.08 6.53 8.39
CA SER A 51 -3.97 7.46 7.70
C SER A 51 -5.45 7.12 7.93
N PHE A 52 -6.32 8.10 7.68
CA PHE A 52 -7.77 7.90 7.78
C PHE A 52 -8.27 6.80 6.85
N GLU A 53 -7.73 6.71 5.63
CA GLU A 53 -8.12 5.66 4.66
C GLU A 53 -7.80 4.27 5.21
N ALA A 54 -6.63 4.09 5.84
CA ALA A 54 -6.24 2.82 6.45
C ALA A 54 -7.11 2.47 7.66
N LEU A 55 -7.41 3.46 8.51
CA LEU A 55 -8.30 3.29 9.68
C LEU A 55 -9.73 2.93 9.24
N SER A 56 -10.29 3.68 8.28
CA SER A 56 -11.65 3.47 7.78
C SER A 56 -11.76 2.10 7.11
N MET A 57 -10.87 1.79 6.17
CA MET A 57 -10.86 0.50 5.48
C MET A 57 -10.70 -0.67 6.47
N GLY A 58 -9.74 -0.56 7.40
CA GLY A 58 -9.47 -1.59 8.41
C GLY A 58 -10.67 -1.84 9.32
N LEU A 59 -11.25 -0.77 9.87
CA LEU A 59 -12.41 -0.85 10.75
C LEU A 59 -13.61 -1.44 10.02
N GLN A 60 -13.93 -0.93 8.83
CA GLN A 60 -15.02 -1.48 8.04
C GLN A 60 -14.81 -2.96 7.74
N ASN A 61 -13.61 -3.38 7.34
CA ASN A 61 -13.34 -4.79 7.11
C ASN A 61 -13.50 -5.65 8.38
N ALA A 62 -13.10 -5.14 9.54
CA ALA A 62 -13.28 -5.82 10.82
C ALA A 62 -14.76 -6.00 11.17
N LEU A 63 -15.56 -4.93 11.12
CA LEU A 63 -16.99 -4.95 11.46
C LEU A 63 -17.76 -5.90 10.55
N TRP A 64 -17.51 -5.84 9.24
CA TRP A 64 -18.16 -6.72 8.27
C TRP A 64 -17.76 -8.18 8.43
N ARG A 65 -16.54 -8.48 8.86
CA ARG A 65 -16.12 -9.86 9.19
C ARG A 65 -16.65 -10.34 10.53
N ALA A 66 -16.79 -9.45 11.52
CA ALA A 66 -17.42 -9.75 12.79
C ALA A 66 -18.94 -10.00 12.64
N GLY A 67 -19.55 -9.36 11.64
CA GLY A 67 -20.98 -9.44 11.36
C GLY A 67 -21.82 -8.45 12.17
N GLY A 68 -21.21 -7.38 12.70
CA GLY A 68 -21.88 -6.40 13.54
C GLY A 68 -20.93 -5.35 14.11
N CYS A 69 -21.50 -4.33 14.74
CA CYS A 69 -20.79 -3.21 15.36
C CYS A 69 -20.78 -3.28 16.88
N PRO A 70 -19.63 -3.03 17.54
CA PRO A 70 -19.64 -2.78 18.98
C PRO A 70 -20.32 -1.43 19.26
N ARG A 71 -20.84 -1.22 20.47
CA ARG A 71 -21.42 0.07 20.87
C ARG A 71 -20.37 1.19 20.91
N GLU A 72 -19.17 0.88 21.38
CA GLU A 72 -18.05 1.81 21.49
C GLU A 72 -16.92 1.39 20.55
N HIS A 73 -16.36 2.35 19.81
CA HIS A 73 -15.09 2.16 19.11
C HIS A 73 -14.02 3.05 19.73
N ARG A 74 -12.98 2.40 20.26
CA ARG A 74 -11.87 3.06 20.93
C ARG A 74 -10.60 2.97 20.09
N THR A 75 -9.91 4.09 19.93
CA THR A 75 -8.63 4.15 19.21
C THR A 75 -7.63 5.07 19.90
N GLY A 76 -6.34 4.88 19.59
CA GLY A 76 -5.26 5.75 20.05
C GLY A 76 -5.38 7.19 19.53
N SER A 77 -4.48 8.08 19.94
CA SER A 77 -4.43 9.51 19.57
C SER A 77 -4.02 9.79 18.12
N LEU A 78 -4.31 8.86 17.22
CA LEU A 78 -3.93 8.89 15.81
C LEU A 78 -4.53 10.14 15.16
N SER A 79 -3.73 10.87 14.38
CA SER A 79 -4.21 12.05 13.63
C SER A 79 -5.29 11.69 12.59
N ALA A 80 -5.41 10.41 12.23
CA ALA A 80 -6.51 9.86 11.45
C ALA A 80 -7.87 10.03 12.15
N ALA A 81 -7.92 9.89 13.47
CA ALA A 81 -9.15 9.93 14.27
C ALA A 81 -9.33 11.25 15.02
N PHE A 82 -8.24 11.90 15.42
CA PHE A 82 -8.26 13.10 16.27
C PHE A 82 -7.52 14.27 15.62
N ARG A 83 -8.00 15.51 15.85
CA ARG A 83 -7.26 16.72 15.44
C ARG A 83 -6.05 16.98 16.36
N ASN A 84 -6.07 16.43 17.57
CA ASN A 84 -5.08 16.62 18.63
C ASN A 84 -4.92 18.08 19.09
N LEU A 85 -6.02 18.82 19.10
CA LEU A 85 -6.14 20.20 19.58
C LEU A 85 -6.78 20.27 20.97
N ALA A 86 -7.53 19.25 21.36
CA ALA A 86 -8.16 19.13 22.68
C ALA A 86 -8.17 17.67 23.16
N ASP A 87 -8.44 17.47 24.45
CA ASP A 87 -8.48 16.15 25.06
C ASP A 87 -9.87 15.48 24.91
N GLU A 88 -10.95 16.27 24.79
CA GLU A 88 -12.34 15.80 24.65
C GLU A 88 -12.97 16.23 23.31
N ASP A 89 -13.86 15.38 22.76
CA ASP A 89 -14.65 15.61 21.53
C ASP A 89 -13.86 16.18 20.34
N ASP A 90 -12.60 15.76 20.23
CA ASP A 90 -11.66 16.29 19.25
C ASP A 90 -11.52 15.40 18.00
N PHE A 91 -12.61 14.76 17.60
CA PHE A 91 -12.62 13.89 16.43
C PHE A 91 -12.43 14.69 15.14
N THR A 92 -11.77 14.07 14.16
CA THR A 92 -11.84 14.58 12.78
C THR A 92 -13.28 14.38 12.27
N VAL A 93 -13.73 15.29 11.39
CA VAL A 93 -15.08 15.20 10.78
C VAL A 93 -15.31 13.83 10.15
N ARG A 94 -14.29 13.32 9.43
CA ARG A 94 -14.37 12.04 8.73
C ARG A 94 -14.51 10.85 9.68
N TYR A 95 -13.80 10.86 10.81
CA TYR A 95 -13.92 9.82 11.82
C TYR A 95 -15.27 9.87 12.52
N ALA A 96 -15.77 11.06 12.85
CA ALA A 96 -17.12 11.23 13.40
C ALA A 96 -18.19 10.69 12.44
N THR A 97 -18.13 11.01 11.15
CA THR A 97 -19.05 10.49 10.12
C THR A 97 -18.97 8.97 9.99
N LEU A 98 -17.77 8.38 10.09
CA LEU A 98 -17.60 6.93 10.06
C LEU A 98 -18.27 6.26 11.27
N LEU A 99 -18.10 6.82 12.46
CA LEU A 99 -18.73 6.32 13.69
C LEU A 99 -20.25 6.41 13.62
N GLU A 100 -20.78 7.55 13.15
CA GLU A 100 -22.22 7.78 12.97
C GLU A 100 -22.83 6.75 11.99
N HIS A 101 -22.19 6.52 10.85
CA HIS A 101 -22.65 5.55 9.85
C HIS A 101 -22.80 4.12 10.41
N TYR A 102 -21.94 3.75 11.36
CA TYR A 102 -21.95 2.43 12.00
C TYR A 102 -22.65 2.42 13.37
N GLY A 103 -23.25 3.53 13.80
CA GLY A 103 -23.96 3.64 15.07
C GLY A 103 -23.06 3.45 16.30
N MET A 104 -21.78 3.81 16.21
CA MET A 104 -20.79 3.62 17.28
C MET A 104 -20.49 4.93 18.01
N THR A 105 -20.25 4.85 19.31
CA THR A 105 -19.67 5.96 20.09
C THR A 105 -18.14 5.89 20.04
N GLY A 106 -17.51 6.96 19.60
CA GLY A 106 -16.05 7.07 19.58
C GLY A 106 -15.48 7.35 20.96
N THR A 107 -14.38 6.72 21.32
CA THR A 107 -13.59 7.09 22.50
C THR A 107 -12.10 7.07 22.22
N ARG A 108 -11.35 7.78 23.08
CA ARG A 108 -9.89 7.89 23.03
C ARG A 108 -9.25 7.07 24.13
N ASN A 109 -8.06 6.54 23.87
CA ASN A 109 -7.21 5.99 24.93
C ASN A 109 -6.82 7.09 25.93
N ASN A 110 -7.02 6.85 27.22
CA ASN A 110 -6.62 7.77 28.28
C ASN A 110 -5.08 7.84 28.36
N ARG A 111 -4.51 9.05 28.31
CA ARG A 111 -3.07 9.27 28.47
C ARG A 111 -2.66 8.93 29.92
N GLY A 112 -1.72 8.00 30.11
CA GLY A 112 -1.14 7.69 31.41
C GLY A 112 -1.88 6.67 32.30
N LEU A 113 -3.05 6.16 31.88
CA LEU A 113 -3.78 5.11 32.61
C LEU A 113 -3.55 3.73 31.96
N GLY A 114 -2.46 3.07 32.35
CA GLY A 114 -2.01 1.79 31.78
C GLY A 114 -3.02 0.62 31.91
N HIS A 115 -3.97 0.69 32.85
CA HIS A 115 -4.93 -0.39 33.08
C HIS A 115 -6.00 -0.50 31.98
N GLU A 116 -6.37 0.60 31.31
CA GLU A 116 -7.31 0.57 30.18
C GLU A 116 -6.61 0.29 28.84
N ASN A 117 -5.37 0.76 28.68
CA ASN A 117 -4.56 0.61 27.46
C ASN A 117 -3.86 -0.75 27.37
N GLY A 118 -3.60 -1.41 28.51
CA GLY A 118 -2.88 -2.69 28.59
C GLY A 118 -3.56 -3.85 27.85
N SER A 119 -4.86 -3.74 27.57
CA SER A 119 -5.64 -4.71 26.78
C SER A 119 -5.20 -4.77 25.30
N VAL A 120 -4.93 -3.62 24.68
CA VAL A 120 -4.54 -3.54 23.25
C VAL A 120 -3.04 -3.77 23.10
N GLU A 121 -2.23 -3.18 23.98
CA GLU A 121 -0.77 -3.34 23.95
C GLU A 121 -0.33 -4.79 24.16
N SER A 122 -1.00 -5.52 25.07
CA SER A 122 -0.76 -6.96 25.22
C SER A 122 -1.21 -7.73 23.99
N SER A 123 -2.38 -7.41 23.42
CA SER A 123 -2.87 -8.04 22.18
C SER A 123 -1.91 -7.81 21.01
N HIS A 124 -1.30 -6.62 20.88
CA HIS A 124 -0.26 -6.32 19.89
C HIS A 124 0.95 -7.20 20.04
N ARG A 125 1.46 -7.32 21.28
CA ARG A 125 2.62 -8.15 21.58
C ARG A 125 2.37 -9.61 21.21
N TYR A 126 1.24 -10.16 21.65
CA TYR A 126 0.86 -11.54 21.33
C TYR A 126 0.63 -11.77 19.84
N LEU A 127 0.07 -10.80 19.12
CA LEU A 127 -0.09 -10.89 17.67
C LEU A 127 1.27 -10.95 16.98
N LYS A 128 2.20 -10.03 17.32
CA LYS A 128 3.55 -10.02 16.76
C LYS A 128 4.29 -11.32 17.00
N GLU A 129 4.27 -11.82 18.23
CA GLU A 129 4.87 -13.11 18.59
C GLU A 129 4.26 -14.25 17.78
N ALA A 130 2.93 -14.27 17.60
CA ALA A 130 2.26 -15.32 16.83
C ALA A 130 2.61 -15.26 15.33
N VAL A 131 2.71 -14.07 14.75
CA VAL A 131 3.15 -13.90 13.35
C VAL A 131 4.60 -14.33 13.21
N ASP A 132 5.48 -13.92 14.12
CA ASP A 132 6.90 -14.30 14.09
C ASP A 132 7.09 -15.81 14.20
N GLN A 133 6.37 -16.47 15.13
CA GLN A 133 6.37 -17.92 15.26
C GLN A 133 5.86 -18.62 14.00
N ALA A 134 4.80 -18.10 13.38
CA ALA A 134 4.29 -18.67 12.14
C ALA A 134 5.30 -18.50 10.97
N LEU A 135 6.03 -17.39 10.92
CA LEU A 135 7.11 -17.17 9.94
C LEU A 135 8.29 -18.12 10.20
N MET A 136 8.64 -18.35 11.47
CA MET A 136 9.68 -19.33 11.84
C MET A 136 9.30 -20.75 11.40
N LEU A 137 8.04 -21.15 11.61
CA LEU A 137 7.55 -22.46 11.17
C LEU A 137 7.49 -22.60 9.64
N ARG A 138 7.23 -21.51 8.91
CA ARG A 138 7.31 -21.46 7.45
C ARG A 138 8.74 -21.63 6.94
N GLY A 139 9.75 -21.29 7.75
CA GLY A 139 11.17 -21.43 7.43
C GLY A 139 11.76 -20.32 6.56
N HIS A 140 10.94 -19.41 6.03
CA HIS A 140 11.38 -18.22 5.31
C HIS A 140 10.38 -17.08 5.48
N ARG A 141 10.86 -15.85 5.25
CA ARG A 141 10.07 -14.61 5.42
C ARG A 141 9.71 -13.91 4.10
N ASP A 142 10.04 -14.55 2.98
CA ASP A 142 9.76 -14.07 1.63
C ASP A 142 8.41 -14.57 1.10
N PHE A 143 7.65 -13.68 0.48
CA PHE A 143 6.37 -13.96 -0.16
C PHE A 143 6.43 -13.60 -1.63
N VAL A 144 5.70 -14.35 -2.47
CA VAL A 144 5.68 -14.10 -3.92
C VAL A 144 5.07 -12.74 -4.27
N ASP A 145 4.01 -12.36 -3.54
CA ASP A 145 3.30 -11.11 -3.71
C ASP A 145 2.61 -10.70 -2.39
N ARG A 146 1.97 -9.53 -2.43
CA ARG A 146 1.22 -8.98 -1.29
C ARG A 146 0.04 -9.86 -0.89
N ALA A 147 -0.66 -10.45 -1.85
CA ALA A 147 -1.84 -11.28 -1.59
C ALA A 147 -1.49 -12.54 -0.80
N ALA A 148 -0.35 -13.17 -1.11
CA ALA A 148 0.17 -14.32 -0.37
C ALA A 148 0.53 -13.95 1.08
N TYR A 149 1.05 -12.75 1.32
CA TYR A 149 1.32 -12.28 2.68
C TYR A 149 0.03 -11.98 3.46
N ASP A 150 -0.94 -11.31 2.83
CA ASP A 150 -2.23 -11.01 3.44
C ASP A 150 -3.01 -12.29 3.79
N GLU A 151 -2.94 -13.32 2.95
CA GLU A 151 -3.52 -14.63 3.23
C GLU A 151 -2.83 -15.31 4.42
N PHE A 152 -1.50 -15.27 4.47
CA PHE A 152 -0.74 -15.80 5.61
C PHE A 152 -1.13 -15.11 6.93
N LEU A 153 -1.23 -13.78 6.94
CA LEU A 153 -1.70 -13.03 8.11
C LEU A 153 -3.11 -13.45 8.52
N ARG A 154 -4.01 -13.61 7.53
CA ARG A 154 -5.38 -14.09 7.76
C ARG A 154 -5.39 -15.46 8.41
N GLU A 155 -4.56 -16.40 7.97
CA GLU A 155 -4.47 -17.74 8.56
C GLU A 155 -3.96 -17.73 10.01
N VAL A 156 -2.96 -16.88 10.32
CA VAL A 156 -2.47 -16.70 11.69
C VAL A 156 -3.60 -16.21 12.61
N VAL A 157 -4.31 -15.15 12.19
CA VAL A 157 -5.42 -14.58 12.96
C VAL A 157 -6.60 -15.53 13.06
N MET A 158 -6.94 -16.26 12.00
CA MET A 158 -8.02 -17.26 12.05
C MET A 158 -7.73 -18.36 13.06
N ARG A 159 -6.48 -18.81 13.17
CA ARG A 159 -6.08 -19.80 14.21
C ARG A 159 -6.23 -19.23 15.62
N ARG A 160 -5.93 -17.96 15.83
CA ARG A 160 -6.11 -17.27 17.13
C ARG A 160 -7.60 -17.10 17.45
N ASN A 161 -8.39 -16.61 16.50
CA ASN A 161 -9.84 -16.46 16.64
C ASN A 161 -10.56 -17.78 16.92
N ARG A 162 -10.10 -18.91 16.39
CA ARG A 162 -10.66 -20.23 16.72
C ARG A 162 -10.61 -20.55 18.21
N ARG A 163 -9.55 -20.11 18.91
CA ARG A 163 -9.41 -20.30 20.37
C ARG A 163 -10.43 -19.46 21.14
N ASN A 164 -10.84 -18.33 20.57
CA ASN A 164 -11.79 -17.37 21.14
C ASN A 164 -13.23 -17.59 20.66
N ALA A 165 -13.49 -18.63 19.85
CA ALA A 165 -14.75 -18.80 19.13
C ALA A 165 -15.98 -18.88 20.04
N ALA A 166 -15.85 -19.50 21.22
CA ALA A 166 -16.97 -19.61 22.17
C ALA A 166 -17.37 -18.23 22.72
N ALA A 167 -16.41 -17.42 23.16
CA ALA A 167 -16.66 -16.06 23.63
C ALA A 167 -17.14 -15.15 22.49
N PHE A 168 -16.60 -15.32 21.29
CA PHE A 168 -17.02 -14.54 20.12
C PHE A 168 -18.47 -14.83 19.73
N ARG A 169 -18.96 -16.06 19.82
CA ARG A 169 -20.38 -16.36 19.57
C ARG A 169 -21.31 -15.59 20.49
N LEU A 170 -21.00 -15.57 21.79
CA LEU A 170 -21.77 -14.79 22.78
C LEU A 170 -21.71 -13.29 22.50
N GLU A 171 -20.54 -12.78 22.10
CA GLU A 171 -20.39 -11.36 21.78
C GLU A 171 -21.10 -10.96 20.50
N ARG A 172 -21.07 -11.80 19.47
CA ARG A 172 -21.69 -11.52 18.18
C ARG A 172 -23.20 -11.30 18.30
N GLU A 173 -23.85 -12.00 19.22
CA GLU A 173 -25.29 -11.82 19.53
C GLU A 173 -25.61 -10.47 20.18
N GLN A 174 -24.60 -9.76 20.69
CA GLN A 174 -24.74 -8.47 21.36
C GLN A 174 -24.19 -7.30 20.52
N LEU A 175 -23.71 -7.57 19.30
CA LEU A 175 -23.30 -6.53 18.35
C LEU A 175 -24.53 -5.88 17.72
N THR A 176 -24.44 -4.59 17.43
CA THR A 176 -25.43 -3.86 16.64
C THR A 176 -25.36 -4.31 15.19
N ASP A 177 -26.50 -4.34 14.49
CA ASP A 177 -26.54 -4.70 13.07
C ASP A 177 -25.70 -3.76 12.20
N LEU A 178 -25.13 -4.33 11.14
CA LEU A 178 -24.41 -3.55 10.13
C LEU A 178 -25.39 -2.69 9.31
N PRO A 179 -24.96 -1.51 8.85
CA PRO A 179 -25.73 -0.75 7.85
C PRO A 179 -25.84 -1.54 6.54
N LEU A 180 -26.84 -1.22 5.71
CA LEU A 180 -27.08 -1.92 4.43
C LEU A 180 -25.86 -1.92 3.50
N ARG A 181 -25.03 -0.88 3.59
CA ARG A 181 -23.85 -0.70 2.74
C ARG A 181 -22.70 -0.13 3.55
N ARG A 182 -21.48 -0.39 3.08
CA ARG A 182 -20.27 0.29 3.53
C ARG A 182 -20.35 1.78 3.20
N THR A 183 -19.61 2.57 3.98
CA THR A 183 -19.37 3.99 3.67
C THR A 183 -18.04 4.14 2.94
N THR A 184 -17.75 5.35 2.46
CA THR A 184 -16.51 5.64 1.75
C THR A 184 -15.29 5.44 2.65
N ASP A 185 -14.29 4.76 2.11
CA ASP A 185 -12.98 4.51 2.75
C ASP A 185 -11.83 5.27 2.06
N PHE A 186 -12.18 6.16 1.13
CA PHE A 186 -11.25 7.01 0.41
C PHE A 186 -11.37 8.48 0.79
N VAL A 187 -10.37 9.24 0.38
CA VAL A 187 -10.39 10.70 0.41
C VAL A 187 -10.26 11.23 -1.00
N GLU A 188 -11.10 12.19 -1.37
CA GLU A 188 -10.97 12.88 -2.66
C GLU A 188 -9.86 13.93 -2.61
N GLU A 189 -9.04 13.92 -3.66
CA GLU A 189 -8.03 14.93 -3.95
C GLU A 189 -8.21 15.37 -5.41
N GLU A 190 -7.69 16.55 -5.75
CA GLU A 190 -7.62 16.98 -7.16
C GLU A 190 -6.17 17.07 -7.62
N ALA A 191 -5.91 16.58 -8.84
CA ALA A 191 -4.58 16.66 -9.42
C ALA A 191 -4.63 17.00 -10.91
N ARG A 192 -3.72 17.88 -11.35
CA ARG A 192 -3.55 18.21 -12.77
C ARG A 192 -2.45 17.37 -13.39
N VAL A 193 -2.74 16.73 -14.52
CA VAL A 193 -1.72 16.02 -15.29
C VAL A 193 -0.86 17.03 -16.04
N THR A 194 0.44 16.98 -15.80
CA THR A 194 1.45 17.83 -16.40
C THR A 194 1.74 17.43 -17.84
N ARG A 195 2.51 18.24 -18.56
CA ARG A 195 2.99 17.93 -19.92
C ARG A 195 3.90 16.70 -19.99
N CYS A 196 4.41 16.25 -18.84
CA CYS A 196 5.29 15.08 -18.76
C CYS A 196 4.51 13.79 -18.45
N SER A 197 3.19 13.73 -18.67
CA SER A 197 2.36 12.55 -18.31
C SER A 197 2.43 12.19 -16.82
N THR A 198 2.57 13.17 -15.93
CA THR A 198 2.63 12.95 -14.47
C THR A 198 1.68 13.85 -13.70
N PHE A 199 1.31 13.45 -12.50
CA PHE A 199 0.52 14.25 -11.56
C PHE A 199 0.97 13.96 -10.13
N THR A 200 0.73 14.88 -9.21
CA THR A 200 1.18 14.74 -7.82
C THR A 200 -0.03 14.70 -6.89
N VAL A 201 -0.09 13.69 -6.02
CA VAL A 201 -1.10 13.58 -4.96
C VAL A 201 -0.37 13.40 -3.65
N ARG A 202 -0.66 14.27 -2.67
CA ARG A 202 -0.02 14.28 -1.34
C ARG A 202 1.51 14.16 -1.42
N GLY A 203 2.15 14.90 -2.33
CA GLY A 203 3.60 14.94 -2.47
C GLY A 203 4.25 13.68 -3.07
N ILE A 204 3.46 12.74 -3.58
CA ILE A 204 3.94 11.58 -4.33
C ILE A 204 3.65 11.81 -5.82
N LEU A 205 4.66 11.58 -6.66
CA LEU A 205 4.55 11.72 -8.11
C LEU A 205 4.03 10.43 -8.74
N TYR A 206 2.96 10.53 -9.51
CA TYR A 206 2.36 9.44 -10.26
C TYR A 206 2.48 9.73 -11.76
N SER A 207 2.49 8.67 -12.56
CA SER A 207 2.35 8.76 -14.01
C SER A 207 0.90 8.58 -14.44
N ALA A 208 0.49 9.17 -15.56
CA ALA A 208 -0.82 9.00 -16.17
C ALA A 208 -0.69 8.83 -17.69
N PRO A 209 -1.64 8.14 -18.35
CA PRO A 209 -1.66 8.05 -19.82
C PRO A 209 -1.55 9.41 -20.52
N SER A 210 -0.83 9.48 -21.63
CA SER A 210 -0.57 10.71 -22.42
C SER A 210 -1.84 11.47 -22.80
N ARG A 211 -2.94 10.75 -23.08
CA ARG A 211 -4.27 11.32 -23.36
C ARG A 211 -4.85 12.19 -22.24
N LEU A 212 -4.35 12.05 -21.02
CA LEU A 212 -4.81 12.82 -19.86
C LEU A 212 -4.01 14.10 -19.63
N ILE A 213 -2.94 14.35 -20.40
CA ILE A 213 -2.11 15.56 -20.27
C ILE A 213 -2.99 16.83 -20.32
N GLY A 214 -2.81 17.71 -19.35
CA GLY A 214 -3.51 18.99 -19.25
C GLY A 214 -4.87 18.93 -18.55
N HIS A 215 -5.44 17.74 -18.36
CA HIS A 215 -6.69 17.56 -17.64
C HIS A 215 -6.49 17.64 -16.11
N ARG A 216 -7.56 18.04 -15.40
CA ARG A 216 -7.69 17.92 -13.95
C ARG A 216 -8.50 16.66 -13.64
N LEU A 217 -7.99 15.85 -12.72
CA LEU A 217 -8.58 14.59 -12.30
C LEU A 217 -9.14 14.75 -10.88
N ASN A 218 -10.34 14.20 -10.64
CA ASN A 218 -10.77 13.89 -9.27
C ASN A 218 -10.15 12.53 -8.90
N VAL A 219 -9.45 12.48 -7.78
CA VAL A 219 -8.64 11.34 -7.37
C VAL A 219 -9.06 10.84 -5.99
N PRO A 220 -10.04 9.91 -5.93
CA PRO A 220 -10.24 9.07 -4.77
C PRO A 220 -8.95 8.31 -4.38
N VAL A 221 -8.40 8.67 -3.22
CA VAL A 221 -7.23 8.03 -2.60
C VAL A 221 -7.72 6.98 -1.61
N TYR A 222 -7.47 5.70 -1.90
CA TYR A 222 -7.77 4.57 -1.01
C TYR A 222 -6.55 4.21 -0.16
N GLY A 223 -6.69 3.20 0.71
CA GLY A 223 -5.57 2.65 1.47
C GLY A 223 -4.42 2.15 0.59
N GLU A 224 -4.72 1.52 -0.55
CA GLU A 224 -3.73 0.79 -1.36
C GLU A 224 -3.69 1.21 -2.84
N ARG A 225 -4.63 2.06 -3.29
CA ARG A 225 -4.70 2.53 -4.67
C ARG A 225 -5.20 3.97 -4.78
N LEU A 226 -5.05 4.53 -5.97
CA LEU A 226 -5.72 5.75 -6.41
C LEU A 226 -6.56 5.43 -7.64
N ASP A 227 -7.79 5.90 -7.63
CA ASP A 227 -8.64 5.90 -8.81
C ASP A 227 -8.70 7.33 -9.36
N CYS A 228 -8.60 7.49 -10.67
CA CYS A 228 -8.55 8.80 -11.33
C CYS A 228 -9.77 8.96 -12.22
N TYR A 229 -10.59 9.97 -11.93
CA TYR A 229 -11.81 10.28 -12.66
C TYR A 229 -11.68 11.56 -13.46
N LEU A 230 -12.21 11.54 -14.68
CA LEU A 230 -12.41 12.72 -15.51
C LEU A 230 -13.88 12.79 -15.91
N SER A 231 -14.57 13.86 -15.53
CA SER A 231 -15.99 14.06 -15.80
C SER A 231 -16.88 12.87 -15.38
N GLY A 232 -16.56 12.25 -14.25
CA GLY A 232 -17.31 11.11 -13.68
C GLY A 232 -16.93 9.74 -14.25
N ALA A 233 -16.08 9.66 -15.28
CA ALA A 233 -15.60 8.39 -15.82
C ALA A 233 -14.24 8.00 -15.20
N LEU A 234 -14.09 6.74 -14.78
CA LEU A 234 -12.81 6.19 -14.35
C LEU A 234 -11.88 6.11 -15.56
N VAL A 235 -10.80 6.90 -15.57
CA VAL A 235 -9.86 6.98 -16.70
C VAL A 235 -8.52 6.32 -16.44
N HIS A 236 -8.15 6.12 -15.17
CA HIS A 236 -6.91 5.50 -14.76
C HIS A 236 -7.02 5.00 -13.30
N SER A 237 -6.29 3.95 -12.96
CA SER A 237 -6.13 3.46 -11.59
C SER A 237 -4.69 3.01 -11.40
N THR A 238 -4.11 3.25 -10.23
CA THR A 238 -2.73 2.90 -9.92
C THR A 238 -2.56 2.57 -8.44
N SER A 239 -1.58 1.73 -8.11
CA SER A 239 -1.21 1.46 -6.72
C SER A 239 -0.80 2.74 -6.00
N ARG A 240 -1.19 2.86 -4.73
CA ARG A 240 -0.82 4.02 -3.92
C ARG A 240 0.67 3.97 -3.64
N GLY A 241 1.37 5.04 -3.98
CA GLY A 241 2.78 5.17 -3.66
C GLY A 241 3.00 5.30 -2.16
N SER A 242 4.19 4.91 -1.71
CA SER A 242 4.60 5.05 -0.32
C SER A 242 5.38 6.35 -0.11
N ARG A 243 5.41 6.82 1.14
CA ARG A 243 6.41 7.81 1.61
C ARG A 243 7.56 7.14 2.37
N ALA A 244 7.57 5.81 2.44
CA ALA A 244 8.66 5.06 3.05
C ALA A 244 9.93 5.19 2.19
N GLY A 245 11.05 5.50 2.83
CA GLY A 245 12.31 5.84 2.16
C GLY A 245 12.25 7.10 1.30
N ASP A 246 13.20 7.24 0.38
CA ASP A 246 13.26 8.36 -0.58
C ASP A 246 12.35 8.18 -1.81
N ASN A 247 11.61 7.07 -1.88
CA ASN A 247 10.80 6.75 -3.05
C ASN A 247 9.44 7.47 -3.03
N ARG A 248 9.43 8.76 -3.39
CA ARG A 248 8.21 9.59 -3.48
C ARG A 248 7.50 9.48 -4.84
N ARG A 249 7.60 8.32 -5.48
CA ARG A 249 7.21 8.16 -6.89
C ARG A 249 6.58 6.79 -7.11
N ALA A 250 5.51 6.74 -7.89
CA ALA A 250 4.84 5.53 -8.34
C ALA A 250 4.52 5.69 -9.83
N LEU A 251 5.50 5.34 -10.65
CA LEU A 251 5.50 5.58 -12.08
C LEU A 251 5.36 4.27 -12.85
N ASP A 252 4.52 4.28 -13.87
CA ASP A 252 4.46 3.26 -14.91
C ASP A 252 5.12 3.82 -16.16
N TYR A 253 6.25 3.22 -16.54
CA TYR A 253 7.04 3.64 -17.69
C TYR A 253 6.24 3.59 -19.01
N ARG A 254 5.20 2.75 -19.09
CA ARG A 254 4.35 2.61 -20.27
C ARG A 254 3.68 3.92 -20.67
N HIS A 255 3.38 4.78 -19.70
CA HIS A 255 2.79 6.10 -19.95
C HIS A 255 3.71 7.08 -20.68
N PHE A 256 5.01 6.79 -20.75
CA PHE A 256 6.02 7.66 -21.36
C PHE A 256 6.48 7.15 -22.73
N ILE A 257 6.12 5.93 -23.12
CA ILE A 257 6.66 5.29 -24.33
C ILE A 257 6.30 6.08 -25.59
N GLU A 258 5.05 6.51 -25.73
CA GLU A 258 4.61 7.25 -26.92
C GLU A 258 5.38 8.58 -27.10
N SER A 259 5.61 9.31 -26.00
CA SER A 259 6.34 10.58 -26.04
C SER A 259 7.85 10.37 -26.25
N LEU A 260 8.42 9.37 -25.59
CA LEU A 260 9.83 8.99 -25.75
C LEU A 260 10.12 8.46 -27.16
N LYS A 261 9.21 7.70 -27.77
CA LYS A 261 9.37 7.24 -29.16
C LYS A 261 9.52 8.39 -30.15
N ARG A 262 8.72 9.45 -29.97
CA ARG A 262 8.80 10.67 -30.80
C ARG A 262 10.08 11.46 -30.52
N LYS A 263 10.57 11.49 -29.28
CA LYS A 263 11.78 12.21 -28.89
C LYS A 263 12.66 11.40 -27.91
N PRO A 264 13.41 10.39 -28.40
CA PRO A 264 14.13 9.46 -27.51
C PRO A 264 15.16 10.14 -26.62
N GLN A 265 15.80 11.19 -27.12
CA GLN A 265 16.82 11.95 -26.38
C GLN A 265 16.28 12.61 -25.10
N ALA A 266 14.96 12.77 -24.96
CA ALA A 266 14.35 13.27 -23.73
C ALA A 266 14.55 12.31 -22.54
N PHE A 267 14.73 11.01 -22.79
CA PHE A 267 14.91 9.98 -21.77
C PHE A 267 16.01 10.32 -20.77
N ARG A 268 17.18 10.76 -21.27
CA ARG A 268 18.34 11.12 -20.43
C ARG A 268 18.04 12.28 -19.47
N GLY A 269 17.18 13.21 -19.87
CA GLY A 269 16.87 14.41 -19.09
C GLY A 269 15.74 14.24 -18.08
N LEU A 270 15.11 13.06 -17.98
CA LEU A 270 14.05 12.82 -17.01
C LEU A 270 14.63 12.67 -15.61
N ALA A 271 14.18 13.52 -14.68
CA ALA A 271 14.59 13.47 -13.27
C ALA A 271 14.21 12.15 -12.55
N PHE A 272 13.35 11.34 -13.17
CA PHE A 272 12.88 10.02 -12.71
C PHE A 272 13.23 8.89 -13.68
N ARG A 273 14.18 9.11 -14.60
CA ARG A 273 14.60 8.14 -15.64
C ARG A 273 14.81 6.74 -15.06
N ASP A 274 15.52 6.65 -13.95
CA ASP A 274 15.96 5.39 -13.37
C ASP A 274 14.80 4.54 -12.80
N GLU A 275 13.64 5.16 -12.56
CA GLU A 275 12.42 4.47 -12.13
C GLU A 275 11.59 3.97 -13.32
N LEU A 276 11.95 4.35 -14.55
CA LEU A 276 11.28 3.87 -15.75
C LEU A 276 11.81 2.49 -16.19
N PHE A 277 12.85 1.97 -15.54
CA PHE A 277 13.37 0.64 -15.83
C PHE A 277 12.50 -0.41 -15.14
N PRO A 278 11.81 -1.29 -15.88
CA PRO A 278 10.93 -2.29 -15.28
C PRO A 278 11.71 -3.34 -14.47
N ARG A 279 12.99 -3.57 -14.82
CA ARG A 279 13.89 -4.52 -14.16
C ARG A 279 15.33 -4.01 -14.20
N GLU A 280 16.14 -4.46 -13.24
CA GLU A 280 17.55 -4.05 -13.10
C GLU A 280 18.39 -4.31 -14.36
N ALA A 281 18.08 -5.36 -15.12
CA ALA A 281 18.73 -5.66 -16.39
C ALA A 281 18.68 -4.48 -17.38
N TYR A 282 17.58 -3.71 -17.40
CA TYR A 282 17.43 -2.55 -18.28
C TYR A 282 18.31 -1.38 -17.83
N ARG A 283 18.42 -1.15 -16.51
CA ARG A 283 19.31 -0.14 -15.93
C ARG A 283 20.77 -0.43 -16.29
N ARG A 284 21.23 -1.66 -16.03
CA ARG A 284 22.59 -2.11 -16.38
C ARG A 284 22.86 -2.02 -17.88
N THR A 285 21.85 -2.33 -18.71
CA THR A 285 21.94 -2.18 -20.16
C THR A 285 22.10 -0.71 -20.54
N TRP A 286 21.31 0.19 -19.95
CA TRP A 286 21.44 1.63 -20.18
C TRP A 286 22.85 2.15 -19.86
N GLU A 287 23.43 1.75 -18.72
CA GLU A 287 24.78 2.15 -18.33
C GLU A 287 25.84 1.74 -19.37
N GLN A 288 25.74 0.52 -19.92
CA GLN A 288 26.64 0.06 -20.98
C GLN A 288 26.42 0.80 -22.31
N LEU A 289 25.16 1.09 -22.66
CA LEU A 289 24.83 1.86 -23.87
C LEU A 289 25.35 3.29 -23.77
N GLU A 290 25.20 3.93 -22.61
CA GLU A 290 25.68 5.29 -22.34
C GLU A 290 27.21 5.38 -22.38
N ALA A 291 27.92 4.33 -21.96
CA ALA A 291 29.37 4.27 -22.01
C ALA A 291 29.96 4.01 -23.42
N ARG A 292 29.22 3.31 -24.29
CA ARG A 292 29.76 2.80 -25.58
C ARG A 292 29.24 3.53 -26.82
N LEU A 293 28.07 4.17 -26.73
CA LEU A 293 27.39 4.78 -27.88
C LEU A 293 27.27 6.29 -27.72
N THR A 294 26.95 6.97 -28.81
CA THR A 294 26.54 8.38 -28.71
C THR A 294 25.22 8.48 -27.94
N GLN A 295 24.99 9.62 -27.26
CA GLN A 295 23.75 9.86 -26.49
C GLN A 295 22.49 9.58 -27.32
N ARG A 296 22.49 10.00 -28.58
CA ARG A 296 21.35 9.81 -29.49
C ARG A 296 21.06 8.33 -29.74
N GLU A 297 22.09 7.53 -29.94
CA GLU A 297 21.96 6.09 -30.20
C GLU A 297 21.56 5.35 -28.93
N ALA A 298 22.23 5.59 -27.81
CA ALA A 298 21.89 4.99 -26.52
C ALA A 298 20.41 5.22 -26.16
N CYS A 299 19.93 6.46 -26.30
CA CYS A 299 18.54 6.82 -26.03
C CYS A 299 17.56 6.11 -26.97
N LYS A 300 17.88 5.97 -28.27
CA LYS A 300 17.05 5.23 -29.22
C LYS A 300 16.95 3.77 -28.86
N VAL A 301 18.07 3.13 -28.53
CA VAL A 301 18.13 1.71 -28.19
C VAL A 301 17.32 1.42 -26.93
N ILE A 302 17.54 2.17 -25.84
CA ILE A 302 16.83 1.91 -24.59
C ILE A 302 15.32 2.17 -24.70
N VAL A 303 14.91 3.23 -25.41
CA VAL A 303 13.50 3.52 -25.64
C VAL A 303 12.86 2.42 -26.50
N GLY A 304 13.57 1.90 -27.51
CA GLY A 304 13.11 0.76 -28.28
C GLY A 304 12.96 -0.52 -27.44
N LEU A 305 13.86 -0.78 -26.50
CA LEU A 305 13.73 -1.91 -25.56
C LEU A 305 12.54 -1.76 -24.62
N LEU A 306 12.29 -0.54 -24.10
CA LEU A 306 11.12 -0.24 -23.28
C LEU A 306 9.81 -0.37 -24.09
N GLU A 307 9.79 0.12 -25.33
CA GLU A 307 8.66 -0.04 -26.24
C GLU A 307 8.33 -1.51 -26.50
N LEU A 308 9.34 -2.30 -26.87
CA LEU A 308 9.20 -3.75 -27.10
C LEU A 308 8.65 -4.47 -25.85
N ALA A 309 9.19 -4.12 -24.69
CA ALA A 309 8.77 -4.70 -23.42
C ALA A 309 7.29 -4.42 -23.10
N ALA A 310 6.82 -3.20 -23.37
CA ALA A 310 5.46 -2.78 -23.07
C ALA A 310 4.43 -3.30 -24.06
N LEU A 311 4.75 -3.35 -25.35
CA LEU A 311 3.81 -3.80 -26.38
C LEU A 311 3.61 -5.32 -26.34
N ASP A 312 4.68 -6.08 -26.13
CA ASP A 312 4.61 -7.55 -26.18
C ASP A 312 4.52 -8.20 -24.78
N GLY A 313 4.59 -7.40 -23.70
CA GLY A 313 4.55 -7.92 -22.32
C GLY A 313 5.75 -8.80 -21.94
N VAL A 314 6.87 -8.67 -22.66
CA VAL A 314 8.04 -9.55 -22.56
C VAL A 314 9.12 -9.06 -21.60
N GLU A 315 8.79 -8.25 -20.61
CA GLU A 315 9.75 -7.63 -19.68
C GLU A 315 10.74 -8.61 -19.05
N ALA A 316 10.22 -9.74 -18.55
CA ALA A 316 11.06 -10.76 -17.90
C ALA A 316 11.97 -11.48 -18.91
N VAL A 317 11.42 -11.83 -20.07
CA VAL A 317 12.15 -12.53 -21.14
C VAL A 317 13.25 -11.64 -21.71
N LEU A 318 12.94 -10.36 -21.94
CA LEU A 318 13.90 -9.38 -22.44
C LEU A 318 14.98 -9.11 -21.38
N ALA A 319 14.62 -8.96 -20.10
CA ALA A 319 15.60 -8.83 -19.02
C ALA A 319 16.57 -10.02 -18.94
N ALA A 320 16.07 -11.25 -19.08
CA ALA A 320 16.93 -12.45 -19.09
C ALA A 320 17.92 -12.43 -20.28
N ARG A 321 17.45 -12.05 -21.47
CA ARG A 321 18.31 -11.89 -22.66
C ARG A 321 19.34 -10.78 -22.49
N LEU A 322 18.94 -9.64 -21.92
CA LEU A 322 19.82 -8.52 -21.63
C LEU A 322 20.94 -8.93 -20.65
N ASN A 323 20.59 -9.64 -19.57
CA ASN A 323 21.60 -10.17 -18.64
C ASN A 323 22.60 -11.11 -19.32
N ALA A 324 22.13 -12.04 -20.15
CA ALA A 324 23.02 -12.94 -20.90
C ALA A 324 23.97 -12.19 -21.85
N LEU A 325 23.49 -11.10 -22.47
CA LEU A 325 24.33 -10.23 -23.32
C LEU A 325 25.33 -9.41 -22.51
N LEU A 326 24.97 -9.01 -21.29
CA LEU A 326 25.87 -8.28 -20.37
C LEU A 326 26.97 -9.19 -19.78
N GLU A 327 26.67 -10.47 -19.58
CA GLU A 327 27.61 -11.48 -19.06
C GLU A 327 28.54 -12.05 -20.13
N SER A 328 28.16 -11.96 -21.41
CA SER A 328 29.00 -12.40 -22.53
C SER A 328 30.06 -11.32 -22.83
N PRO A 329 31.35 -11.56 -22.53
CA PRO A 329 32.40 -10.63 -22.90
C PRO A 329 32.59 -10.76 -24.41
N LYS A 330 32.11 -9.79 -25.19
CA LYS A 330 32.58 -9.66 -26.57
C LYS A 330 33.96 -9.02 -26.54
N ASP A 331 34.95 -9.89 -26.57
CA ASP A 331 36.25 -9.64 -27.19
C ASP A 331 36.00 -9.12 -28.61
N THR A 332 36.44 -7.88 -28.87
CA THR A 332 36.56 -7.33 -30.22
C THR A 332 37.97 -6.79 -30.39
N SER A 333 38.92 -7.70 -30.33
CA SER A 333 40.24 -7.58 -30.95
C SER A 333 40.43 -8.76 -31.90
N VAL A 334 39.85 -8.65 -33.09
CA VAL A 334 40.44 -9.29 -34.26
C VAL A 334 41.03 -8.14 -35.07
N GLU A 335 42.28 -7.86 -34.76
CA GLU A 335 43.17 -7.05 -35.57
C GLU A 335 43.33 -7.68 -36.95
N ALA A 336 43.60 -6.81 -37.90
CA ALA A 336 43.90 -7.11 -39.27
C ALA A 336 45.01 -8.16 -39.42
N SER A 337 44.83 -9.05 -40.39
CA SER A 337 45.90 -9.61 -41.21
C SER A 337 45.35 -9.90 -42.60
#